data_AF-A0A4P6FMG6-F1
#
_entry.id   AF-A0A4P6FMG6-F1
#
_cell.length_a   1.000
_cell.length_b   1.000
_cell.length_c   1.000
_cell.angle_alpha   90.00
_cell.angle_beta   90.00
_cell.angle_gamma   90.00
#
_symmetry.space_group_name_H-M   'P 1'
#
loop_
_entity.id
_entity.type
_entity.pdbx_description
1 polymer ?
#
loop_
_entity_poly.entity_id
_entity_poly.type
_entity_poly.pdbx_seq_one_letter_code
_entity_poly.pdbx_strand_id
1 'polypeptide(L)'
;MSDTRSPFNFRPAADGQESISDLLRQLADQGSHLAQQQVSLVQAEVRESVSDLKLGVGAMAGAAVVGIAGLGVLLMGLAYLLAEAMDLWLATLIVAGATLLGAFLLFLAGRKKMAAGALHADRTRRTLERAPSALSGNSNEGHLHDR
;
A
#
# COMPACT_ATOMS: atom_id res chain seq x y z
N MET A 1 87.23 19.81 11.81
CA MET A 1 85.87 19.23 11.69
C MET A 1 84.97 20.27 11.06
N SER A 2 84.57 20.06 9.81
CA SER A 2 83.78 21.00 9.00
C SER A 2 82.27 20.79 9.21
N ASP A 3 81.57 21.91 9.30
CA ASP A 3 80.11 22.07 9.26
C ASP A 3 79.47 21.35 8.07
N THR A 4 78.44 20.55 8.35
CA THR A 4 77.49 20.06 7.33
C THR A 4 76.07 20.29 7.83
N ARG A 5 75.61 21.54 7.75
CA ARG A 5 74.18 21.88 7.92
C ARG A 5 73.44 21.48 6.65
N SER A 6 72.84 20.30 6.66
CA SER A 6 71.83 19.92 5.67
C SER A 6 70.64 20.87 5.80
N PRO A 7 70.24 21.60 4.74
CA PRO A 7 69.03 22.40 4.79
C PRO A 7 67.84 21.44 4.87
N PHE A 8 67.10 21.50 5.96
CA PHE A 8 65.76 20.91 6.05
C PHE A 8 64.90 21.55 4.96
N ASN A 9 64.73 20.83 3.86
CA ASN A 9 63.75 21.16 2.84
C ASN A 9 62.37 20.90 3.46
N PHE A 10 61.82 21.90 4.15
CA PHE A 10 60.39 21.97 4.40
C PHE A 10 59.73 22.20 3.04
N ARG A 11 59.44 21.10 2.33
CA ARG A 11 58.36 21.11 1.36
C ARG A 11 57.13 21.47 2.18
N PRO A 12 56.46 22.61 1.95
CA PRO A 12 55.12 22.80 2.47
C PRO A 12 54.34 21.59 1.95
N ALA A 13 53.95 20.68 2.86
CA ALA A 13 52.85 19.80 2.55
C ALA A 13 51.72 20.77 2.24
N ALA A 14 51.36 20.90 0.95
CA ALA A 14 50.21 21.67 0.54
C ALA A 14 49.07 21.24 1.46
N ASP A 15 48.61 22.22 2.23
CA ASP A 15 47.78 22.06 3.40
C ASP A 15 46.58 21.16 3.10
N GLY A 16 46.54 19.97 3.68
CA GLY A 16 45.97 19.74 5.02
C GLY A 16 44.63 20.42 5.38
N GLN A 17 43.98 21.16 4.49
CA GLN A 17 42.68 21.76 4.72
C GLN A 17 41.69 21.05 3.80
N GLU A 18 41.03 20.00 4.32
CA GLU A 18 39.73 19.63 3.74
C GLU A 18 38.90 20.91 3.74
N SER A 19 38.60 21.39 2.53
CA SER A 19 37.86 22.62 2.37
C SER A 19 36.43 22.40 2.87
N ILE A 20 35.77 23.44 3.38
CA ILE A 20 34.34 23.36 3.77
C ILE A 20 33.49 22.83 2.61
N SER A 21 33.91 23.08 1.36
CA SER A 21 33.33 22.51 0.14
C SER A 21 33.45 20.98 0.04
N ASP A 22 34.57 20.39 0.48
CA ASP A 22 34.74 18.92 0.46
C ASP A 22 33.85 18.23 1.49
N LEU A 23 33.71 18.80 2.69
CA LEU A 23 32.81 18.29 3.73
C LEU A 23 31.33 18.36 3.33
N LEU A 24 30.92 19.47 2.71
CA LEU A 24 29.57 19.62 2.15
C LEU A 24 29.28 18.59 1.05
N ARG A 25 30.28 18.34 0.19
CA ARG A 25 30.17 17.35 -0.89
C ARG A 25 30.07 15.93 -0.34
N GLN A 26 30.85 15.61 0.70
CA GLN A 26 30.82 14.32 1.37
C GLN A 26 29.49 14.08 2.11
N LEU A 27 28.92 15.13 2.73
CA LEU A 27 27.61 15.06 3.38
C LEU A 27 26.47 14.91 2.37
N ALA A 28 26.56 15.59 1.21
CA ALA A 28 25.60 15.43 0.11
C ALA A 28 25.64 14.01 -0.49
N ASP A 29 26.84 13.44 -0.67
CA ASP A 29 27.00 12.05 -1.12
C ASP A 29 26.46 11.05 -0.09
N GLN A 30 26.72 11.24 1.20
CA GLN A 30 26.17 10.40 2.27
C GLN A 30 24.64 10.52 2.37
N GLY A 31 24.10 11.73 2.23
CA GLY A 31 22.66 11.98 2.21
C GLY A 31 21.98 11.32 0.99
N SER A 32 22.61 11.39 -0.18
CA SER A 32 22.16 10.71 -1.41
C SER A 32 22.14 9.18 -1.23
N HIS A 33 23.18 8.63 -0.60
CA HIS A 33 23.26 7.20 -0.31
C HIS A 33 22.17 6.74 0.67
N LEU A 34 21.88 7.51 1.72
CA LEU A 34 20.78 7.23 2.65
C LEU A 34 19.40 7.33 1.98
N ALA A 35 19.20 8.34 1.12
CA ALA A 35 17.95 8.49 0.38
C ALA A 35 17.70 7.27 -0.54
N GLN A 36 18.74 6.78 -1.23
CA GLN A 36 18.65 5.56 -2.05
C GLN A 36 18.30 4.32 -1.21
N GLN A 37 18.84 4.22 0.01
CA GLN A 37 18.53 3.12 0.94
C GLN A 37 17.09 3.18 1.46
N GLN A 38 16.56 4.36 1.78
CA GLN A 38 15.16 4.48 2.18
C GLN A 38 14.21 4.15 1.02
N VAL A 39 14.55 4.55 -0.21
CA VAL A 39 13.78 4.16 -1.40
C VAL A 39 13.81 2.65 -1.62
N SER A 40 14.96 2.00 -1.46
CA SER A 40 15.05 0.54 -1.61
C SER A 40 14.30 -0.19 -0.50
N LEU A 41 14.33 0.31 0.75
CA LEU A 41 13.56 -0.19 1.87
C LEU A 41 12.05 -0.06 1.62
N VAL A 42 11.57 1.14 1.24
CA VAL A 42 10.17 1.38 0.92
C VAL A 42 9.73 0.50 -0.25
N GLN A 43 10.58 0.33 -1.26
CA GLN A 43 10.27 -0.58 -2.36
C GLN A 43 10.14 -2.04 -1.88
N ALA A 44 11.00 -2.48 -0.96
CA ALA A 44 10.91 -3.82 -0.37
C ALA A 44 9.61 -4.00 0.45
N GLU A 45 9.28 -3.05 1.32
CA GLU A 45 8.07 -3.08 2.14
C GLU A 45 6.79 -3.04 1.28
N VAL A 46 6.78 -2.24 0.22
CA VAL A 46 5.67 -2.22 -0.75
C VAL A 46 5.56 -3.56 -1.47
N ARG A 47 6.68 -4.17 -1.90
CA ARG A 47 6.66 -5.50 -2.54
C ARG A 47 6.14 -6.58 -1.61
N GLU A 48 6.56 -6.56 -0.35
CA GLU A 48 6.09 -7.49 0.69
C GLU A 48 4.59 -7.29 0.94
N SER A 49 4.15 -6.05 1.15
CA SER A 49 2.73 -5.69 1.30
C SER A 49 1.88 -6.17 0.12
N VAL A 50 2.37 -5.99 -1.10
CA VAL A 50 1.70 -6.47 -2.33
C VAL A 50 1.70 -8.00 -2.40
N SER A 51 2.79 -8.65 -2.01
CA SER A 51 2.89 -10.12 -1.99
C SER A 51 1.87 -10.72 -1.02
N ASP A 52 1.80 -10.19 0.20
CA ASP A 52 0.87 -10.66 1.23
C ASP A 52 -0.58 -10.43 0.81
N LEU A 53 -0.88 -9.25 0.24
CA LEU A 53 -2.19 -8.98 -0.32
C LEU A 53 -2.53 -9.96 -1.46
N LYS A 54 -1.57 -10.27 -2.35
CA LYS A 54 -1.77 -11.25 -3.43
C LYS A 54 -2.07 -12.64 -2.90
N LEU A 55 -1.31 -13.11 -1.89
CA LEU A 55 -1.58 -14.41 -1.26
C LEU A 55 -2.96 -14.40 -0.59
N GLY A 56 -3.29 -13.33 0.13
CA GLY A 56 -4.59 -13.17 0.78
C GLY A 56 -5.75 -13.22 -0.21
N VAL A 57 -5.68 -12.42 -1.28
CA VAL A 57 -6.70 -12.40 -2.35
C VAL A 57 -6.76 -13.75 -3.07
N GLY A 58 -5.63 -14.37 -3.36
CA GLY A 58 -5.56 -15.69 -4.00
C GLY A 58 -6.20 -16.79 -3.16
N ALA A 59 -5.89 -16.83 -1.86
CA ALA A 59 -6.49 -17.78 -0.92
C ALA A 59 -8.01 -17.57 -0.78
N MET A 60 -8.45 -16.30 -0.69
CA MET A 60 -9.87 -15.97 -0.62
C MET A 60 -10.63 -16.38 -1.90
N ALA A 61 -10.03 -16.17 -3.08
CA ALA A 61 -10.61 -16.62 -4.34
C ALA A 61 -10.70 -18.15 -4.41
N GLY A 62 -9.64 -18.86 -4.02
CA GLY A 62 -9.65 -20.32 -3.94
C GLY A 62 -10.71 -20.86 -2.97
N ALA A 63 -10.80 -20.27 -1.78
CA ALA A 63 -11.83 -20.60 -0.80
C ALA A 63 -13.24 -20.33 -1.31
N ALA A 64 -13.45 -19.25 -2.08
CA ALA A 64 -14.74 -18.97 -2.71
C ALA A 64 -15.13 -20.05 -3.73
N VAL A 65 -14.20 -20.48 -4.58
CA VAL A 65 -14.44 -21.56 -5.57
C VAL A 65 -14.82 -22.86 -4.87
N VAL A 66 -14.01 -23.30 -3.90
CA VAL A 66 -14.28 -24.52 -3.13
C VAL A 66 -15.58 -24.40 -2.33
N GLY A 67 -15.83 -23.24 -1.74
CA GLY A 67 -17.05 -22.96 -0.98
C GLY A 67 -18.30 -23.02 -1.86
N ILE A 68 -18.28 -22.46 -3.07
CA ILE A 68 -19.40 -22.53 -4.03
C ILE A 68 -19.63 -23.98 -4.48
N ALA A 69 -18.56 -24.71 -4.82
CA ALA A 69 -18.67 -26.11 -5.23
C ALA A 69 -19.23 -26.99 -4.10
N GLY A 70 -18.69 -26.85 -2.88
CA GLY A 70 -19.15 -27.57 -1.70
C GLY A 70 -20.58 -27.21 -1.30
N LEU A 71 -20.97 -25.94 -1.41
CA LEU A 71 -22.35 -25.51 -1.20
C LEU A 71 -23.30 -26.20 -2.18
N GLY A 72 -22.95 -26.29 -3.46
CA GLY A 72 -23.75 -27.03 -4.45
C GLY A 72 -23.97 -28.50 -4.06
N VAL A 73 -22.91 -29.19 -3.64
CA VAL A 73 -22.99 -30.58 -3.16
C VAL A 73 -23.87 -30.70 -1.91
N LEU A 74 -23.73 -29.78 -0.94
CA LEU A 74 -24.55 -29.76 0.27
C LEU A 74 -26.03 -29.51 -0.05
N LEU A 75 -26.34 -28.55 -0.92
CA LEU A 75 -27.72 -28.26 -1.32
C LEU A 75 -28.36 -29.45 -2.04
N MET A 76 -27.60 -30.14 -2.90
CA MET A 76 -28.08 -31.36 -3.54
C MET A 76 -28.35 -32.45 -2.50
N GLY A 77 -27.44 -32.64 -1.54
CA GLY A 77 -27.62 -33.57 -0.42
C GLY A 77 -28.86 -33.26 0.42
N LEU A 78 -29.10 -31.97 0.72
CA LEU A 78 -30.30 -31.53 1.43
C LEU A 78 -31.58 -31.79 0.62
N ALA A 79 -31.54 -31.57 -0.69
CA ALA A 79 -32.68 -31.86 -1.55
C ALA A 79 -32.99 -33.37 -1.58
N TYR A 80 -31.97 -34.22 -1.68
CA TYR A 80 -32.15 -35.67 -1.58
C TYR A 80 -32.66 -36.11 -0.21
N LEU A 81 -32.15 -35.52 0.88
CA LEU A 81 -32.60 -35.82 2.23
C LEU A 81 -34.07 -35.43 2.43
N LEU A 82 -34.49 -34.28 1.92
CA LEU A 82 -35.87 -33.83 1.99
C LEU A 82 -36.79 -34.64 1.04
N ALA A 83 -36.23 -35.17 -0.05
CA ALA A 83 -36.95 -36.03 -0.98
C ALA A 83 -37.34 -37.40 -0.39
N GLU A 84 -36.79 -37.78 0.77
CA GLU A 84 -37.29 -38.95 1.51
C GLU A 84 -38.70 -38.73 2.07
N ALA A 85 -39.11 -37.47 2.26
CA ALA A 85 -40.41 -37.10 2.80
C ALA A 85 -41.41 -36.59 1.73
N MET A 86 -40.95 -36.23 0.53
CA MET A 86 -41.77 -35.66 -0.55
C MET A 86 -41.12 -35.84 -1.93
N ASP A 87 -41.83 -35.51 -3.01
CA ASP A 87 -41.24 -35.59 -4.36
C ASP A 87 -39.98 -34.72 -4.51
N LEU A 88 -38.98 -35.25 -5.24
CA LEU A 88 -37.69 -34.59 -5.46
C LEU A 88 -37.82 -33.19 -6.09
N TRP A 89 -38.80 -32.97 -6.96
CA TRP A 89 -39.02 -31.67 -7.60
C TRP A 89 -39.51 -30.61 -6.59
N LEU A 90 -40.35 -30.99 -5.62
CA LEU A 90 -40.78 -30.12 -4.53
C LEU A 90 -39.62 -29.84 -3.56
N ALA A 91 -38.88 -30.89 -3.19
CA ALA A 91 -37.73 -30.78 -2.29
C ALA A 91 -36.67 -29.81 -2.84
N THR A 92 -36.32 -29.94 -4.12
CA THR A 92 -35.34 -29.04 -4.78
C THR A 92 -35.83 -27.59 -4.83
N LEU A 93 -37.13 -27.35 -5.10
CA LEU A 93 -37.69 -25.99 -5.08
C LEU A 93 -37.67 -25.35 -3.69
N ILE A 94 -37.97 -26.11 -2.63
CA ILE A 94 -37.92 -25.60 -1.25
C ILE A 94 -36.49 -25.23 -0.86
N VAL A 95 -35.52 -26.12 -1.13
CA VAL A 95 -34.11 -25.88 -0.83
C VAL A 95 -33.57 -24.68 -1.62
N ALA A 96 -33.92 -24.59 -2.91
CA ALA A 96 -33.56 -23.44 -3.75
C ALA A 96 -34.16 -22.14 -3.22
N GLY A 97 -35.44 -22.14 -2.85
CA GLY A 97 -36.14 -20.98 -2.27
C GLY A 97 -35.50 -20.51 -0.96
N ALA A 98 -35.21 -21.44 -0.04
CA ALA A 98 -34.53 -21.12 1.22
C ALA A 98 -33.13 -20.55 0.99
N THR A 99 -32.39 -21.12 0.04
CA THR A 99 -31.04 -20.66 -0.32
C THR A 99 -31.07 -19.26 -0.92
N LEU A 100 -32.02 -18.98 -1.84
CA LEU A 100 -32.20 -17.66 -2.44
C LEU A 100 -32.58 -16.61 -1.40
N LEU A 101 -33.43 -16.97 -0.43
CA LEU A 101 -33.76 -16.09 0.68
C LEU A 101 -32.52 -15.74 1.51
N GLY A 102 -31.70 -16.75 1.85
CA GLY A 102 -30.42 -16.55 2.52
C GLY A 102 -29.47 -15.65 1.72
N ALA A 103 -29.32 -15.92 0.41
CA ALA A 103 -28.50 -15.13 -0.49
C ALA A 103 -28.98 -13.66 -0.58
N PHE A 104 -30.28 -13.43 -0.63
CA PHE A 104 -30.86 -12.09 -0.63
C PHE A 104 -30.55 -11.31 0.65
N LEU A 105 -30.64 -11.96 1.81
CA LEU A 105 -30.27 -11.34 3.10
C LEU A 105 -28.77 -11.01 3.17
N LEU A 106 -27.91 -11.93 2.72
CA LEU A 106 -26.47 -11.70 2.64
C LEU A 106 -26.15 -10.53 1.69
N PHE A 107 -26.81 -10.46 0.54
CA PHE A 107 -26.67 -9.36 -0.41
C PHE A 107 -27.03 -8.01 0.24
N LEU A 108 -28.16 -7.95 0.95
CA LEU A 108 -28.59 -6.74 1.65
C LEU A 108 -27.60 -6.31 2.74
N ALA A 109 -27.07 -7.27 3.51
CA ALA A 109 -26.06 -7.02 4.53
C ALA A 109 -24.74 -6.51 3.92
N GLY A 110 -24.30 -7.12 2.81
CA GLY A 110 -23.13 -6.69 2.05
C GLY A 110 -23.29 -5.27 1.50
N ARG A 111 -24.45 -4.98 0.89
CA ARG A 111 -24.77 -3.65 0.36
C ARG A 111 -24.73 -2.58 1.45
N LYS A 112 -25.25 -2.87 2.64
CA LYS A 112 -25.21 -1.95 3.79
C LYS A 112 -23.77 -1.66 4.25
N LYS A 113 -22.91 -2.68 4.31
CA LYS A 113 -21.49 -2.50 4.67
C LYS A 113 -20.72 -1.69 3.63
N MET A 114 -20.94 -1.93 2.34
CA MET A 114 -20.30 -1.16 1.27
C MET A 114 -20.75 0.31 1.27
N ALA A 115 -22.04 0.57 1.50
CA ALA A 115 -22.54 1.94 1.62
C ALA A 115 -21.90 2.69 2.79
N ALA A 116 -21.67 2.02 3.93
CA ALA A 116 -20.97 2.62 5.07
C ALA A 116 -19.50 2.93 4.75
N GLY A 117 -18.79 2.03 4.07
CA GLY A 117 -17.39 2.24 3.66
C GLY A 117 -17.22 3.37 2.64
N ALA A 118 -18.14 3.49 1.68
CA ALA A 118 -18.13 4.56 0.67
C ALA A 118 -18.21 5.96 1.31
N LEU A 119 -19.02 6.12 2.36
CA LEU A 119 -19.15 7.38 3.09
C LEU A 119 -17.85 7.86 3.74
N HIS A 120 -16.94 6.94 4.11
CA HIS A 120 -15.64 7.30 4.66
C HIS A 120 -14.65 7.72 3.57
N ALA A 121 -14.67 7.05 2.42
CA ALA A 121 -13.84 7.41 1.28
C ALA A 121 -14.19 8.81 0.74
N ASP A 122 -15.47 9.19 0.74
CA ASP A 122 -15.93 10.52 0.31
C ASP A 122 -15.45 11.64 1.23
N ARG A 123 -15.33 11.40 2.55
CA ARG A 123 -14.74 12.41 3.46
C ARG A 123 -13.27 12.63 3.15
N THR A 124 -12.52 11.57 2.92
CA THR A 124 -11.09 11.66 2.55
C THR A 124 -10.92 12.38 1.22
N ARG A 125 -11.73 12.05 0.21
CA ARG A 125 -11.74 12.78 -1.08
C ARG A 125 -12.08 14.25 -0.90
N ARG A 126 -13.11 14.58 -0.12
CA ARG A 126 -13.49 15.99 0.17
C ARG A 126 -12.41 16.76 0.93
N THR A 127 -11.64 16.11 1.79
CA THR A 127 -10.50 16.75 2.47
C THR A 127 -9.35 17.02 1.49
N LEU A 128 -9.10 16.10 0.53
CA LEU A 128 -8.13 16.31 -0.55
C LEU A 128 -8.58 17.41 -1.53
N GLU A 129 -9.87 17.44 -1.89
CA GLU A 129 -10.48 18.48 -2.74
C GLU A 129 -10.56 19.85 -2.05
N ARG A 130 -10.49 19.91 -0.71
CA ARG A 130 -10.39 21.15 0.08
C ARG A 130 -8.97 21.57 0.44
N ALA A 131 -7.98 20.70 0.22
CA ALA A 131 -6.56 21.02 0.34
C ALA A 131 -5.88 21.59 -0.93
N PRO A 132 -6.53 21.96 -2.05
CA PRO A 132 -5.81 22.48 -3.21
C PRO A 132 -5.20 23.86 -2.91
N SER A 133 -5.72 24.62 -1.94
CA SER A 133 -5.16 25.92 -1.55
C SER A 133 -3.89 25.82 -0.69
N ALA A 134 -3.57 24.65 -0.12
CA ALA A 134 -2.34 24.43 0.65
C ALA A 134 -1.20 23.83 -0.21
N LEU A 135 -1.55 23.12 -1.29
CA LEU A 135 -0.59 22.54 -2.25
C LEU A 135 -0.40 23.41 -3.50
N SER A 136 -1.34 24.30 -3.82
CA SER A 136 -1.14 25.43 -4.74
C SER A 136 -0.43 26.59 -4.02
N GLY A 137 0.59 26.28 -3.23
CA GLY A 137 1.51 27.26 -2.69
C GLY A 137 2.65 27.47 -3.69
N ASN A 138 2.45 28.32 -4.69
CA ASN A 138 3.55 28.93 -5.42
C ASN A 138 3.15 30.24 -6.10
N SER A 139 4.08 31.20 -6.00
CA SER A 139 4.38 32.31 -6.90
C SER A 139 3.47 33.55 -6.89
N ASN A 140 3.28 34.19 -5.73
CA ASN A 140 3.03 35.64 -5.72
C ASN A 140 3.58 36.39 -4.49
N GLU A 141 4.80 36.07 -4.06
CA GLU A 141 5.62 36.97 -3.21
C GLU A 141 6.79 37.57 -4.01
N GLY A 142 6.62 37.66 -5.33
CA GLY A 142 7.52 38.38 -6.23
C GLY A 142 6.94 39.74 -6.57
N HIS A 143 7.52 40.79 -5.98
CA HIS A 143 7.51 42.18 -6.44
C HIS A 143 6.24 43.05 -6.26
N LEU A 144 6.30 43.91 -5.25
CA LEU A 144 6.14 45.38 -5.34
C LEU A 144 6.99 45.95 -4.19
N HIS A 145 8.27 46.30 -4.37
CA HIS A 145 8.81 47.51 -4.99
C HIS A 145 8.11 48.82 -4.58
N ASP A 146 8.91 49.69 -3.95
CA ASP A 146 8.82 51.15 -3.89
C ASP A 146 7.52 51.80 -3.41
N ARG A 147 7.58 52.37 -2.19
CA ARG A 147 7.57 53.83 -1.96
C ARG A 147 7.88 54.18 -0.51
#